data_AF-A0A0K0GFM9-F1
#
_entry.id   AF-A0A0K0GFM9-F1
#
_cell.length_a   1.000
_cell.length_b   1.000
_cell.length_c   1.000
_cell.angle_alpha   90.00
_cell.angle_beta   90.00
_cell.angle_gamma   90.00
#
_symmetry.space_group_name_H-M   'P 1'
#
loop_
_entity.id
_entity.type
_entity.pdbx_description
1 polymer ?
#
loop_
_entity_poly.entity_id
_entity_poly.type
_entity_poly.pdbx_seq_one_letter_code
_entity_poly.pdbx_strand_id
1 'polypeptide(L)'
;MAGFAGGQVLLIRFAHQPLAAIHPEQGQVELYLDTPRRHPEQGLLEMEVHAPYRQLAPGAQMQAQEQWTLLRYTGPDEEQAQRQFLCSQAKALALANACDAPSAPR
;
A
#
# COMPACT_ATOMS: atom_id res chain seq x y z
N MET A 1 -1.62 0.60 -0.49
CA MET A 1 -1.77 -0.69 -1.21
C MET A 1 -3.24 -1.05 -1.35
N ALA A 2 -3.63 -1.76 -2.40
CA ALA A 2 -4.96 -2.36 -2.55
C ALA A 2 -4.82 -3.84 -2.96
N GLY A 3 -5.51 -4.74 -2.26
CA GLY A 3 -5.57 -6.16 -2.58
C GLY A 3 -7.01 -6.60 -2.85
N PHE A 4 -7.24 -7.27 -3.97
CA PHE A 4 -8.56 -7.74 -4.40
C PHE A 4 -8.65 -9.26 -4.22
N ALA A 5 -9.68 -9.72 -3.52
CA ALA A 5 -9.94 -11.14 -3.33
C ALA A 5 -11.40 -11.35 -2.94
N GLY A 6 -12.05 -12.42 -3.38
CA GLY A 6 -13.35 -12.85 -2.84
C GLY A 6 -14.48 -11.80 -2.89
N GLY A 7 -14.52 -10.95 -3.91
CA GLY A 7 -15.57 -9.92 -4.06
C GLY A 7 -15.39 -8.68 -3.18
N GLN A 8 -14.19 -8.48 -2.65
CA GLN A 8 -13.82 -7.34 -1.80
C GLN A 8 -12.45 -6.79 -2.20
N VAL A 9 -12.20 -5.55 -1.77
CA VAL A 9 -10.88 -4.94 -1.80
C VAL A 9 -10.49 -4.47 -0.41
N LEU A 10 -9.29 -4.86 0.02
CA LEU A 10 -8.63 -4.33 1.20
C LEU A 10 -7.68 -3.22 0.77
N LEU A 11 -7.93 -2.00 1.22
CA LEU A 11 -7.01 -0.89 1.08
C LEU A 11 -6.26 -0.66 2.39
N ILE A 12 -4.94 -0.66 2.30
CA ILE A 12 -4.02 -0.39 3.41
C ILE A 12 -3.31 0.94 3.12
N ARG A 13 -3.37 1.89 4.05
CA ARG A 13 -2.84 3.24 3.90
C ARG A 13 -2.02 3.63 5.13
N PHE A 14 -0.90 4.31 4.89
CA PHE A 14 -0.01 4.84 5.92
C PHE A 14 0.56 6.18 5.41
N ALA A 15 1.02 7.02 6.33
CA ALA A 15 1.63 8.29 5.96
C ALA A 15 3.05 8.09 5.40
N HIS A 16 3.34 8.70 4.24
CA HIS A 16 4.70 8.73 3.72
C HIS A 16 5.61 9.56 4.64
N GLN A 17 6.81 9.05 4.92
CA GLN A 17 7.82 9.71 5.73
C GLN A 17 8.73 10.54 4.85
N PRO A 18 9.24 11.68 5.33
CA PRO A 18 10.31 12.37 4.63
C PRO A 18 11.55 11.46 4.58
N LEU A 19 12.33 11.55 3.51
CA LEU A 19 13.51 10.68 3.29
C LEU A 19 14.48 10.68 4.47
N ALA A 20 14.66 11.83 5.13
CA ALA A 20 15.53 11.97 6.30
C ALA A 20 15.05 11.19 7.55
N ALA A 21 13.81 10.72 7.56
CA ALA A 21 13.22 9.91 8.62
C ALA A 21 13.07 8.43 8.23
N ILE A 22 13.63 8.01 7.09
CA ILE A 22 13.69 6.61 6.67
C ILE A 22 15.07 6.07 7.07
N HIS A 23 15.13 4.83 7.58
CA HIS A 23 16.40 4.20 7.93
C HIS A 23 17.27 4.06 6.66
N PRO A 24 18.59 4.35 6.70
CA PRO A 24 19.43 4.35 5.49
C PRO A 24 19.49 3.00 4.74
N GLU A 25 19.25 1.91 5.45
CA GLU A 25 19.30 0.55 4.91
C GLU A 25 17.91 -0.05 4.62
N GLN A 26 16.83 0.72 4.84
CA GLN A 26 15.46 0.23 4.63
C GLN A 26 14.66 1.14 3.70
N GLY A 27 13.69 0.54 3.02
CA GLY A 27 12.67 1.28 2.30
C GLY A 27 11.56 1.74 3.25
N GLN A 28 10.87 2.83 2.92
CA GLN A 28 9.60 3.10 3.62
C GLN A 28 8.58 1.98 3.38
N VAL A 29 8.62 1.38 2.18
CA VAL A 29 7.80 0.25 1.77
C VAL A 29 8.74 -0.79 1.20
N GLU A 30 8.63 -2.01 1.71
CA GLU A 30 9.40 -3.16 1.25
C GLU A 30 8.44 -4.26 0.80
N LEU A 31 8.80 -4.96 -0.28
CA LEU A 31 8.00 -6.04 -0.84
C LEU A 31 8.86 -7.30 -0.89
N TYR A 32 8.42 -8.33 -0.17
CA TYR A 32 9.04 -9.64 -0.18
C TYR A 32 8.16 -10.59 -0.96
N LEU A 33 8.72 -11.18 -2.02
CA LEU A 33 8.02 -12.11 -2.89
C LEU A 33 8.65 -13.49 -2.78
N ASP A 34 7.87 -14.46 -2.33
CA ASP A 34 8.17 -15.87 -2.51
C ASP A 34 7.22 -16.42 -3.58
N THR A 35 7.74 -16.84 -4.72
CA THR A 35 6.92 -17.34 -5.84
C THR A 35 7.46 -18.67 -6.33
N PRO A 36 7.01 -19.80 -5.76
CA PRO A 36 7.48 -21.12 -6.16
C PRO A 36 7.19 -21.40 -7.63
N ARG A 37 8.22 -21.77 -8.41
CA ARG A 37 8.08 -21.98 -9.86
C ARG A 37 7.04 -23.03 -10.26
N ARG A 38 6.85 -24.06 -9.44
CA ARG A 38 5.93 -25.18 -9.70
C ARG A 38 4.52 -24.92 -9.21
N HIS A 39 4.37 -24.04 -8.22
CA HIS A 39 3.11 -23.72 -7.57
C HIS A 39 3.00 -22.20 -7.35
N PRO A 40 2.92 -21.37 -8.42
CA PRO A 40 2.83 -19.92 -8.27
C PRO A 40 1.59 -19.48 -7.46
N GLU A 41 0.53 -20.28 -7.47
CA GLU A 41 -0.69 -20.08 -6.68
C GLU A 41 -0.47 -20.17 -5.17
N GLN A 42 0.63 -20.80 -4.74
CA GLN A 42 1.06 -20.88 -3.34
C GLN A 42 2.07 -19.79 -2.99
N GLY A 43 2.35 -18.87 -3.93
CA GLY A 43 3.25 -17.76 -3.69
C GLY A 43 2.73 -16.83 -2.60
N LEU A 44 3.67 -16.25 -1.85
CA LEU A 44 3.42 -15.25 -0.84
C LEU A 44 3.95 -13.90 -1.33
N LEU A 45 3.12 -12.87 -1.19
CA LEU A 45 3.54 -11.48 -1.23
C LEU A 45 3.39 -10.92 0.18
N GLU A 46 4.50 -10.48 0.76
CA GLU A 46 4.51 -9.71 2.00
C GLU A 46 4.86 -8.26 1.69
N MET A 47 4.16 -7.35 2.37
CA MET A 47 4.46 -5.93 2.36
C MET A 47 4.82 -5.51 3.78
N GLU A 48 5.97 -4.89 3.93
CA GLU A 48 6.41 -4.29 5.18
C GLU A 48 6.45 -2.77 5.04
N VAL A 49 6.03 -2.06 6.08
CA VAL A 49 6.05 -0.60 6.15
C VAL A 49 6.71 -0.15 7.44
N HIS A 50 7.53 0.89 7.36
CA HIS A 50 8.25 1.38 8.53
C HIS A 50 7.72 2.71 9.03
N ALA A 51 7.67 2.80 10.36
CA ALA A 51 7.49 4.06 11.07
C ALA A 51 8.76 4.94 10.96
N PRO A 52 8.71 6.23 11.34
CA PRO A 52 9.88 7.10 11.28
C PRO A 52 11.07 6.53 12.08
N TYR A 53 12.24 6.46 11.47
CA TYR A 53 13.49 6.13 12.15
C TYR A 53 13.90 7.30 13.05
N ARG A 54 13.85 7.08 14.37
CA ARG A 54 14.20 8.11 15.36
C ARG A 54 14.74 7.50 16.65
N GLN A 55 15.68 8.21 17.26
CA GLN A 55 16.15 7.89 18.60
C GLN A 55 15.14 8.40 19.64
N LEU A 56 14.81 7.57 20.63
CA LEU A 56 13.94 7.94 21.74
C LEU A 56 14.72 8.02 23.05
N ALA A 57 14.44 9.08 23.82
CA ALA A 57 14.89 9.16 25.21
C ALA A 57 14.06 8.22 26.09
N PRO A 58 14.54 7.84 27.29
CA PRO A 58 13.75 7.10 28.26
C PRO A 58 12.41 7.79 28.55
N GLY A 59 11.31 7.03 28.49
CA GLY A 59 9.96 7.55 28.70
C GLY A 59 9.31 8.25 27.51
N ALA A 60 10.06 8.49 26.41
CA ALA A 60 9.49 9.03 25.19
C ALA A 60 8.69 7.97 24.41
N GLN A 61 7.70 8.42 23.64
CA GLN A 61 6.79 7.54 22.89
C GLN A 61 6.70 7.98 21.43
N MET A 62 6.61 7.00 20.52
CA MET A 62 6.31 7.23 19.12
C MET A 62 4.97 6.61 18.73
N GLN A 63 4.34 7.22 17.74
CA GLN A 63 3.14 6.68 17.14
C GLN A 63 3.36 6.56 15.64
N ALA A 64 2.89 5.44 15.10
CA ALA A 64 2.63 5.26 13.69
C ALA A 64 1.18 4.81 13.56
N GLN A 65 0.58 5.08 12.41
CA GLN A 65 -0.78 4.69 12.11
C GLN A 65 -0.83 4.08 10.73
N GLU A 66 -1.60 3.00 10.65
CA GLU A 66 -2.02 2.39 9.41
C GLU A 66 -3.56 2.31 9.41
N GLN A 67 -4.17 2.65 8.28
CA GLN A 67 -5.60 2.65 8.09
C GLN A 67 -5.99 1.58 7.09
N TRP A 68 -6.84 0.65 7.54
CA TRP A 68 -7.37 -0.44 6.75
C TRP A 68 -8.81 -0.11 6.36
N THR A 69 -9.17 -0.34 5.10
CA THR A 69 -10.51 -0.07 4.58
C THR A 69 -10.93 -1.25 3.73
N LEU A 70 -12.05 -1.88 4.10
CA LEU A 70 -12.63 -2.98 3.34
C LEU A 70 -13.83 -2.47 2.55
N LEU A 71 -13.82 -2.68 1.23
CA LEU A 71 -14.90 -2.28 0.34
C LEU A 71 -15.38 -3.48 -0.47
N ARG A 72 -16.65 -3.48 -0.83
CA ARG A 72 -17.19 -4.46 -1.77
C ARG A 72 -16.69 -4.16 -3.18
N TYR A 73 -16.24 -5.20 -3.87
CA TYR A 73 -15.81 -5.14 -5.26
C TYR A 73 -16.33 -6.36 -6.03
N THR A 74 -17.31 -6.17 -6.89
CA THR A 74 -17.87 -7.25 -7.73
C THR A 74 -17.48 -7.12 -9.20
N GLY A 75 -16.42 -6.35 -9.48
CA GLY A 75 -15.91 -6.17 -10.84
C GLY A 75 -15.02 -7.34 -11.29
N PRO A 76 -14.62 -7.35 -12.58
CA PRO A 76 -13.68 -8.32 -13.13
C PRO A 76 -12.30 -8.27 -12.45
N ASP A 77 -11.59 -9.39 -12.39
CA ASP A 77 -10.19 -9.42 -11.93
C ASP A 77 -9.22 -8.93 -13.02
N GLU A 78 -9.36 -7.65 -13.39
CA GLU A 78 -8.59 -6.99 -14.44
C GLU A 78 -8.01 -5.68 -13.91
N GLU A 79 -6.72 -5.42 -14.17
CA GLU A 79 -6.00 -4.24 -13.67
C GLU A 79 -6.78 -2.94 -13.97
N GLN A 80 -7.31 -2.80 -15.18
CA GLN A 80 -8.04 -1.60 -15.59
C GLN A 80 -9.35 -1.42 -14.80
N ALA A 81 -10.10 -2.51 -14.57
CA ALA A 81 -11.33 -2.47 -13.80
C ALA A 81 -11.06 -2.17 -12.30
N GLN A 82 -9.99 -2.74 -11.76
CA GLN A 82 -9.54 -2.48 -10.39
C GLN A 82 -9.10 -1.02 -10.20
N ARG A 83 -8.31 -0.48 -11.14
CA ARG A 83 -7.90 0.94 -11.15
C ARG A 83 -9.11 1.86 -11.25
N GLN A 84 -10.04 1.60 -12.17
CA GLN A 84 -11.27 2.39 -12.29
C GLN A 84 -12.09 2.38 -11.01
N PHE A 85 -12.21 1.21 -10.36
CA PHE A 85 -12.89 1.12 -9.07
C PHE A 85 -12.19 1.97 -8.00
N LEU A 86 -10.87 1.83 -7.82
CA LEU A 86 -10.12 2.63 -6.87
C LEU A 86 -10.28 4.13 -7.14
N CYS A 87 -10.34 4.52 -8.41
CA CYS A 87 -10.59 5.89 -8.81
C CYS A 87 -11.99 6.41 -8.50
N SER A 88 -13.01 5.57 -8.63
CA SER A 88 -14.35 5.91 -8.17
C SER A 88 -14.39 6.19 -6.66
N GLN A 89 -13.47 5.61 -5.89
CA GLN A 89 -13.38 5.77 -4.43
C GLN A 89 -12.42 6.89 -3.99
N ALA A 90 -11.63 7.47 -4.91
CA ALA A 90 -10.53 8.37 -4.56
C ALA A 90 -10.97 9.57 -3.72
N LYS A 91 -12.12 10.19 -4.04
CA LYS A 91 -12.65 11.31 -3.26
C LYS A 91 -13.11 10.88 -1.86
N ALA A 92 -13.87 9.79 -1.76
CA ALA A 92 -14.41 9.30 -0.49
C ALA A 92 -13.31 8.82 0.46
N LEU A 93 -12.22 8.30 -0.10
CA LEU A 93 -11.07 7.79 0.63
C LEU A 93 -9.89 8.77 0.70
N ALA A 94 -10.03 10.00 0.20
CA ALA A 94 -8.94 10.97 0.12
C ALA A 94 -7.62 10.39 -0.46
N LEU A 95 -7.71 9.60 -1.53
CA LEU A 95 -6.55 9.02 -2.22
C LEU A 95 -5.91 10.07 -3.14
N ALA A 96 -4.94 10.82 -2.61
CA ALA A 96 -4.16 11.76 -3.42
C ALA A 96 -3.38 11.01 -4.52
N ASN A 97 -3.32 11.60 -5.72
CA ASN A 97 -2.54 11.11 -6.87
C ASN A 97 -2.91 9.69 -7.35
N ALA A 98 -4.02 9.10 -6.90
CA ALA A 98 -4.37 7.74 -7.27
C ALA A 98 -4.83 7.61 -8.74
N CYS A 99 -5.26 8.71 -9.35
CA CYS A 99 -6.07 8.72 -10.57
C CYS A 99 -5.76 9.86 -11.54
N ASP A 100 -4.68 10.59 -11.29
CA ASP A 100 -4.21 11.56 -12.27
C ASP A 100 -3.76 10.81 -13.52
N ALA A 101 -4.08 11.37 -14.69
CA ALA A 101 -3.57 10.84 -15.96
C ALA A 101 -2.04 10.76 -15.89
N PRO A 102 -1.41 9.73 -16.50
CA PRO A 102 0.05 9.59 -16.45
C PRO A 102 0.71 10.90 -16.89
N SER A 103 1.58 11.45 -16.05
CA SER A 103 2.42 12.56 -16.45
C SER A 103 3.23 12.10 -17.66
N ALA A 104 3.13 12.83 -18.77
CA ALA A 104 3.92 12.57 -19.97
C ALA A 104 5.40 12.39 -19.58
N PRO A 105 6.12 11.44 -20.19
CA PRO A 105 7.52 11.20 -19.87
C PRO A 105 8.31 12.49 -20.09
N ARG A 106 9.15 12.85 -19.09
CA ARG A 106 10.18 13.88 -19.23
C ARG A 106 11.37 13.34 -20.01
#